data_AF-A0ABD0NYP2-F1
#
_entry.id   AF-A0ABD0NYP2-F1
#
_cell.length_a   1.000
_cell.length_b   1.000
_cell.length_c   1.000
_cell.angle_alpha   90.00
_cell.angle_beta   90.00
_cell.angle_gamma   90.00
#
_symmetry.space_group_name_H-M   'P 1'
#
loop_
_entity.id
_entity.type
_entity.pdbx_description
1 polymer ?
#
loop_
_entity_poly.entity_id
_entity_poly.type
_entity_poly.pdbx_seq_one_letter_code
_entity_poly.pdbx_strand_id
1 'polypeptide(L)' 'VDCGHPGSPPNGVLSGDKFTFGATVRYSCTGGRQLKGESSRTCQLNGHWSAPMPFCSGRTDAHIHQRYLRN' A
#
# COMPACT_ATOMS: atom_id res chain seq x y z
N VAL A 1 7.96 11.40 18.34
CA VAL A 1 8.39 10.56 17.20
C VAL A 1 7.39 10.77 16.08
N ASP A 2 7.88 11.27 14.96
CA ASP A 2 7.11 11.46 13.74
C ASP A 2 7.65 10.49 12.68
N CYS A 3 6.76 9.73 12.03
CA CYS A 3 7.15 8.77 10.99
C CYS A 3 7.17 9.39 9.59
N GLY A 4 6.79 10.67 9.45
CA GLY A 4 6.60 11.34 8.19
C GLY A 4 5.43 10.79 7.37
N HIS A 5 5.09 11.52 6.31
CA HIS A 5 4.00 11.13 5.42
C HIS A 5 4.35 9.81 4.70
N PRO A 6 3.57 8.72 4.88
CA PRO A 6 3.93 7.39 4.40
C PRO A 6 3.80 7.22 2.88
N GLY A 7 3.33 8.25 2.17
CA GLY A 7 3.05 8.24 0.74
C GLY A 7 1.71 7.57 0.40
N SER A 8 1.23 7.80 -0.83
CA SER A 8 0.01 7.20 -1.38
C SER A 8 0.35 6.25 -2.54
N PRO A 9 -0.24 5.04 -2.60
CA PRO A 9 0.06 4.11 -3.67
C PRO A 9 -0.57 4.58 -4.99
N PRO A 10 0.02 4.23 -6.16
CA PRO A 10 -0.64 4.43 -7.43
C PRO A 10 -1.99 3.71 -7.44
N ASN A 11 -3.06 4.40 -7.82
CA ASN A 11 -4.43 3.89 -7.78
C ASN A 11 -4.95 3.52 -6.38
N GLY A 12 -4.25 3.96 -5.34
CA GLY A 12 -4.64 3.82 -3.94
C GLY A 12 -4.95 5.17 -3.31
N VAL A 13 -5.77 5.15 -2.28
CA VAL A 13 -6.12 6.29 -1.43
C VAL A 13 -5.57 6.00 -0.04
N LEU A 14 -4.85 6.98 0.51
CA LEU A 14 -4.45 6.99 1.91
C LEU A 14 -5.54 7.71 2.72
N SER A 15 -5.95 7.09 3.82
CA SER A 15 -6.85 7.64 4.81
C SER A 15 -6.11 7.78 6.14
N GLY A 16 -5.87 9.02 6.55
CA GLY A 16 -5.21 9.35 7.81
C GLY A 16 -4.62 10.76 7.79
N ASP A 17 -4.85 11.50 8.87
CA ASP A 17 -4.46 12.89 9.09
C ASP A 17 -3.28 13.04 10.07
N LYS A 18 -2.86 11.95 10.72
CA LYS A 18 -1.77 11.92 11.69
C LYS A 18 -0.69 10.92 11.30
N PHE A 19 0.56 11.33 11.46
CA PHE A 19 1.75 10.54 11.11
C PHE A 19 2.74 10.38 12.28
N THR A 20 2.27 10.65 13.50
CA THR A 20 3.04 10.55 14.74
C THR A 20 2.93 9.17 15.37
N PHE A 21 3.81 8.85 16.34
CA PHE A 21 3.78 7.57 17.07
C PHE A 21 2.37 7.18 17.55
N GLY A 22 1.98 5.93 17.27
CA GLY A 22 0.65 5.40 17.57
C GLY A 22 -0.43 5.77 16.55
N ALA A 23 -0.18 6.70 15.63
CA ALA A 23 -1.11 7.00 14.55
C ALA A 23 -1.21 5.82 13.58
N THR A 24 -2.44 5.53 13.17
CA THR A 24 -2.73 4.45 12.22
C THR A 24 -3.36 5.04 10.98
N VAL A 25 -2.74 4.76 9.83
CA VAL A 25 -3.26 5.13 8.52
C VAL A 25 -3.84 3.90 7.83
N ARG A 26 -4.85 4.11 6.98
CA ARG A 26 -5.47 3.06 6.16
C ARG A 26 -5.26 3.34 4.67
N TYR A 27 -5.15 2.27 3.91
CA TYR A 27 -5.01 2.30 2.47
C TYR A 27 -6.19 1.60 1.81
N SER A 28 -6.66 2.15 0.72
CA SER A 28 -7.78 1.60 -0.04
C SER A 28 -7.52 1.74 -1.53
N CYS A 29 -7.77 0.68 -2.30
CA CYS A 29 -7.59 0.73 -3.75
C CYS A 29 -8.86 1.19 -4.45
N THR A 30 -8.69 1.98 -5.51
CA THR A 30 -9.80 2.46 -6.34
C THR A 30 -9.95 1.63 -7.61
N GLY A 31 -11.16 1.55 -8.15
CA GLY A 31 -11.45 0.84 -9.40
C GLY A 31 -11.49 -0.68 -9.29
N GLY A 32 -12.00 -1.23 -8.17
CA GLY A 32 -12.16 -2.68 -7.97
C GLY A 32 -10.84 -3.46 -7.85
N ARG A 33 -9.71 -2.76 -7.70
CA ARG A 33 -8.38 -3.36 -7.56
C ARG A 33 -8.21 -3.96 -6.17
N GLN A 34 -7.38 -4.99 -6.06
CA GLN A 34 -7.06 -5.58 -4.77
C GLN A 34 -5.79 -4.96 -4.18
N LEU A 35 -5.85 -4.60 -2.91
CA LEU A 35 -4.70 -4.14 -2.16
C LEU A 35 -3.81 -5.34 -1.81
N LYS A 36 -2.53 -5.28 -2.20
CA LYS A 36 -1.52 -6.27 -1.85
C LYS A 36 -0.62 -5.69 -0.76
N GLY A 37 -0.51 -6.42 0.34
CA GLY A 37 0.14 -5.98 1.57
C GLY A 37 -0.87 -5.52 2.62
N GLU A 38 -0.39 -4.74 3.58
CA GLU A 38 -1.19 -4.35 4.73
C GLU A 38 -2.11 -3.17 4.42
N SER A 39 -3.41 -3.33 4.68
CA SER A 39 -4.40 -2.26 4.47
C SER A 39 -4.30 -1.13 5.49
N SER A 40 -3.52 -1.32 6.56
CA SER A 40 -3.27 -0.32 7.57
C SER A 40 -1.83 -0.37 8.05
N ARG A 41 -1.26 0.79 8.36
CA ARG A 41 0.09 0.94 8.91
C ARG A 41 0.03 1.79 10.16
N THR A 42 0.81 1.42 11.17
CA THR A 42 0.89 2.16 12.44
C THR A 42 2.29 2.72 12.61
N CYS A 43 2.40 3.98 13.01
CA CYS A 43 3.69 4.61 13.27
C CYS A 43 4.28 4.08 14.59
N GLN A 44 5.46 3.48 14.50
CA GLN A 44 6.17 2.89 15.63
C GLN A 44 7.14 3.87 16.27
N LEU A 45 7.63 3.53 17.47
CA LEU A 45 8.51 4.41 18.27
C LEU A 45 9.88 4.64 17.62
N ASN A 46 10.28 3.75 16.70
CA ASN A 46 11.50 3.87 15.90
C ASN A 46 11.37 4.91 14.76
N GLY A 47 10.21 5.57 14.60
CA GLY A 47 9.97 6.50 13.49
C GLY A 47 9.70 5.81 12.16
N HIS A 48 9.50 4.49 12.16
CA HIS A 48 9.11 3.72 10.99
C HIS A 48 7.67 3.23 11.09
N TRP A 49 7.09 2.97 9.92
CA TRP A 49 5.77 2.37 9.83
C TRP A 49 5.84 0.86 10.04
N SER A 50 4.86 0.31 10.77
CA SER A 50 4.81 -1.10 11.18
C SER A 50 4.83 -2.12 10.04
N ALA A 51 4.45 -1.70 8.84
CA ALA A 51 4.43 -2.51 7.63
C ALA A 51 5.01 -1.72 6.44
N PRO A 52 5.45 -2.38 5.36
CA PRO A 52 5.87 -1.72 4.13
C PRO A 52 4.69 -1.07 3.40
N MET A 53 5.00 -0.24 2.39
CA MET A 53 4.00 0.45 1.58
C MET A 53 3.20 -0.55 0.73
N PRO A 54 1.86 -0.61 0.87
CA PRO A 54 1.04 -1.51 0.05
C PRO A 54 0.93 -1.00 -1.39
N PHE A 55 0.63 -1.90 -2.33
CA PHE A 55 0.37 -1.56 -3.72
C PHE A 55 -0.94 -2.17 -4.21
N CYS A 56 -1.60 -1.50 -5.15
CA CYS A 56 -2.86 -1.95 -5.71
C CYS A 56 -2.60 -2.86 -6.93
N SER A 57 -2.74 -4.18 -6.77
CA SER A 57 -2.77 -5.08 -7.92
C SER A 57 -4.17 -5.07 -8.53
N GLY A 58 -4.34 -4.30 -9.60
CA GLY A 58 -5.44 -4.56 -10.53
C GLY A 58 -5.16 -5.80 -11.36
N ARG A 59 -6.17 -6.32 -12.05
CA ARG A 59 -5.94 -7.21 -13.19
C ARG A 59 -5.29 -6.38 -14.31
N THR A 60 -4.05 -5.95 -14.13
CA THR A 60 -3.18 -5.74 -15.27
C THR A 60 -2.65 -7.13 -15.56
N ASP A 61 -3.27 -7.78 -16.53
CA ASP A 61 -2.95 -9.08 -17.12
C ASP A 61 -1.46 -9.47 -17.04
N ALA A 62 -0.99 -9.91 -15.87
CA ALA A 62 0.26 -10.64 -15.72
C ALA A 62 0.15 -12.07 -16.31
N HIS A 63 -0.99 -12.39 -16.94
CA HIS A 63 -1.21 -13.63 -17.70
C HIS A 63 -0.96 -13.47 -19.21
N ILE A 64 -0.73 -12.27 -19.74
CA ILE A 64 -0.38 -12.13 -21.18
C ILE A 64 1.10 -12.52 -21.44
N HIS A 65 1.98 -12.51 -20.43
CA HIS A 65 3.37 -12.96 -20.58
C HIS A 65 3.60 -14.47 -20.38
N GLN A 66 2.58 -15.26 -20.01
CA GLN A 66 2.71 -16.74 -20.00
C GLN A 66 2.43 -17.37 -21.36
N ARG A 67 1.93 -16.62 -22.35
CA ARG A 67 1.72 -17.13 -23.72
C ARG A 67 2.96 -17.06 -24.62
N TYR A 68 4.06 -16.43 -24.19
CA TYR A 68 5.32 -16.34 -24.93
C TYR A 68 6.40 -17.36 -24.51
N LEU A 69 6.13 -18.20 -23.51
CA LEU A 69 7.07 -19.26 -23.04
C LEU A 69 6.53 -20.67 -23.30
N ARG A 70 5.71 -20.86 -24.34
CA ARG A 70 5.50 -22.17 -24.95
C ARG A 70 6.28 -22.20 -26.26
N ASN A 71 7.56 -22.54 -26.14
CA ASN A 71 8.36 -23.05 -27.24
C ASN A 71 8.80 -24.46 -26.89
#